data_AF-A0AAE3FYN2-F1
#
_entry.id   AF-A0AAE3FYN2-F1
#
_cell.length_a   1.000
_cell.length_b   1.000
_cell.length_c   1.000
_cell.angle_alpha   90.00
_cell.angle_beta   90.00
_cell.angle_gamma   90.00
#
_symmetry.space_group_name_H-M   'P 1'
#
loop_
_entity.id
_entity.type
_entity.pdbx_description
1 polymer ?
#
loop_
_entity_poly.entity_id
_entity_poly.type
_entity_poly.pdbx_seq_one_letter_code
_entity_poly.pdbx_strand_id
1 'polypeptide(L)'
;MTREIDPITLEIIRNQLEGIAEEMGSVLIRSAYSPNIKERQDCSTALFDHTTAKPRMIAQAEHIPVHLGAMPAAVAAVVAKDPHPGDVWVLNDPFTGGTHLPDVTMVSPIAPDGEIIGYGVSRAHHGDIGGMTPGSMPAGAREIYQEGLRLPPVPIVTGGEINQHVLSILLANVRNTTERRADIQAQIAANTRAADRLKELQAEYGSELLPDAFDAVIDYSETRMRSEIASLPDGTYHATDYLEGDGITTDNITIAAAVTVQGETLAVDFSGTDAQVAGNTNAPRAVTESAVYFVVRAVTNPDIPPNEGCYAPIDISVPTGSLLDPTAPAAVVGGNVETSQRVTDVVLSAFAEALPESIPAQSQGTMNNLIIGSRESSGFTYYETIGGGFGGRPTADGLDGVQVGMTNTKNTPIEAVEVEYPMRVERYCLRPNSGGAGMYRGGMGIERSITISVPATVSVLSERRIIGPRGVAGGRDGAVGENLLDNEQVPGKFTRDVPAETTVTIRTPGGGGYGDPKARDLDAAAADWLDKLVTTDKDT
;
A
#
# COMPACT_ATOMS: atom_id res chain seq x y z
N MET A 1 21.53 18.55 25.45
CA MET A 1 22.77 17.93 24.95
C MET A 1 22.52 16.45 25.02
N THR A 2 22.16 15.84 23.90
CA THR A 2 22.06 14.39 23.75
C THR A 2 23.39 13.77 24.17
N ARG A 3 23.37 12.72 24.99
CA ARG A 3 24.59 11.94 25.27
C ARG A 3 25.08 11.38 23.94
N GLU A 4 26.39 11.42 23.72
CA GLU A 4 26.99 10.82 22.52
C GLU A 4 26.89 9.29 22.66
N ILE A 5 25.93 8.69 21.95
CA ILE A 5 25.76 7.24 21.89
C ILE A 5 26.82 6.69 20.94
N ASP A 6 27.60 5.71 21.40
CA ASP A 6 28.64 5.15 20.54
C ASP A 6 28.01 4.38 19.34
N PRO A 7 28.68 4.34 18.18
CA PRO A 7 28.11 3.76 16.97
C PRO A 7 27.73 2.28 17.09
N ILE A 8 28.42 1.51 17.95
CA ILE A 8 28.14 0.08 18.13
C ILE A 8 26.81 -0.08 18.87
N THR A 9 26.64 0.66 19.96
CA THR A 9 25.39 0.67 20.73
C THR A 9 24.22 1.16 19.88
N LEU A 10 24.41 2.21 19.08
CA LEU A 10 23.37 2.73 18.18
C LEU A 10 22.91 1.66 17.18
N GLU A 11 23.85 0.98 16.51
CA GLU A 11 23.53 -0.09 15.56
C GLU A 11 22.80 -1.26 16.23
N ILE A 12 23.20 -1.65 17.45
CA ILE A 12 22.51 -2.70 18.20
C ILE A 12 21.06 -2.31 18.50
N ILE A 13 20.84 -1.11 19.06
CA ILE A 13 19.50 -0.62 19.41
C ILE A 13 18.63 -0.50 18.16
N ARG A 14 19.17 0.02 17.05
CA ARG A 14 18.46 0.14 15.78
C ARG A 14 17.95 -1.23 15.29
N ASN A 15 18.82 -2.23 15.22
CA ASN A 15 18.45 -3.58 14.79
C ASN A 15 17.45 -4.23 15.77
N GLN A 16 17.56 -3.96 17.08
CA GLN A 16 16.58 -4.43 18.05
C GLN A 16 15.20 -3.80 17.82
N LEU A 17 15.12 -2.49 17.56
CA LEU A 17 13.86 -1.80 17.28
C LEU A 17 13.18 -2.29 15.99
N GLU A 18 13.96 -2.48 14.93
CA GLU A 18 13.50 -3.12 13.69
C GLU A 18 12.99 -4.54 13.95
N GLY A 19 13.75 -5.33 14.70
CA GLY A 19 13.36 -6.70 15.09
C GLY A 19 12.07 -6.76 15.92
N ILE A 20 11.81 -5.76 16.77
CA ILE A 20 10.54 -5.66 17.50
C ILE A 20 9.38 -5.44 16.53
N ALA A 21 9.52 -4.52 15.58
CA ALA A 21 8.48 -4.27 14.59
C ALA A 21 8.21 -5.54 13.75
N GLU A 22 9.24 -6.26 13.30
CA GLU A 22 9.08 -7.54 12.59
C GLU A 22 8.39 -8.62 13.43
N GLU A 23 8.71 -8.67 14.73
CA GLU A 23 8.09 -9.61 15.66
C GLU A 23 6.60 -9.30 15.88
N MET A 24 6.23 -8.02 15.99
CA MET A 24 4.83 -7.59 16.01
C MET A 24 4.08 -8.07 14.76
N GLY A 25 4.67 -7.84 13.59
CA GLY A 25 4.11 -8.28 12.30
C GLY A 25 3.92 -9.80 12.24
N SER A 26 4.90 -10.57 12.73
CA SER A 26 4.82 -12.02 12.80
C SER A 26 3.70 -12.52 13.72
N VAL A 27 3.47 -11.85 14.85
CA VAL A 27 2.34 -12.14 15.75
C VAL A 27 1.02 -11.87 15.03
N LEU A 28 0.88 -10.70 14.39
CA LEU A 28 -0.32 -10.33 13.67
C LEU A 28 -0.68 -11.35 12.58
N ILE A 29 0.27 -11.70 11.72
CA ILE A 29 0.06 -12.63 10.60
C ILE A 29 -0.33 -14.03 11.10
N ARG A 30 0.33 -14.53 12.15
CA ARG A 30 0.10 -15.89 12.66
C ARG A 30 -1.16 -16.03 13.50
N SER A 31 -1.66 -14.94 14.08
CA SER A 31 -2.85 -14.94 14.93
C SER A 31 -4.13 -14.49 14.22
N ALA A 32 -4.01 -13.83 13.06
CA ALA A 32 -5.16 -13.41 12.26
C ALA A 32 -5.93 -14.60 11.67
N TYR A 33 -7.23 -14.39 11.42
CA TYR A 33 -8.11 -15.39 10.82
C TYR A 33 -8.35 -15.10 9.34
N SER A 34 -8.39 -13.82 8.95
CA SER A 34 -8.69 -13.49 7.56
C SER A 34 -7.56 -13.92 6.62
N PRO A 35 -7.88 -14.55 5.47
CA PRO A 35 -6.87 -14.86 4.45
C PRO A 35 -6.08 -13.64 3.99
N ASN A 36 -6.68 -12.44 4.06
CA ASN A 36 -6.00 -11.21 3.71
C ASN A 36 -4.79 -10.89 4.61
N ILE A 37 -4.92 -11.08 5.93
CA ILE A 37 -3.79 -10.83 6.84
C ILE A 37 -2.90 -12.07 6.93
N LYS A 38 -3.49 -13.26 7.08
CA LYS A 38 -2.76 -14.51 7.33
C LYS A 38 -1.97 -15.00 6.11
N GLU A 39 -2.57 -14.98 4.92
CA GLU A 39 -1.94 -15.52 3.71
C GLU A 39 -1.25 -14.41 2.91
N ARG A 40 -1.97 -13.30 2.65
CA ARG A 40 -1.47 -12.21 1.80
C ARG A 40 -0.54 -11.23 2.52
N GLN A 41 -0.56 -11.21 3.86
CA GLN A 41 0.27 -10.34 4.70
C GLN A 41 -0.01 -8.85 4.50
N ASP A 42 -1.26 -8.48 4.25
CA ASP A 42 -1.68 -7.09 4.06
C ASP A 42 -1.85 -6.36 5.41
N CYS A 43 -0.72 -6.11 6.07
CA CYS A 43 -0.64 -5.44 7.36
C CYS A 43 0.75 -4.85 7.57
N SER A 44 0.89 -3.83 8.41
CA SER A 44 2.21 -3.33 8.83
C SER A 44 2.18 -2.96 10.30
N THR A 45 3.36 -2.90 10.90
CA THR A 45 3.54 -2.64 12.32
C THR A 45 4.72 -1.71 12.52
N ALA A 46 4.64 -0.82 13.50
CA ALA A 46 5.64 0.21 13.72
C ALA A 46 5.73 0.61 15.20
N LEU A 47 6.88 1.18 15.55
CA LEU A 47 7.16 1.80 16.83
C LEU A 47 7.27 3.31 16.66
N PHE A 48 6.69 4.05 17.59
CA PHE A 48 6.75 5.50 17.64
C PHE A 48 7.32 5.98 18.97
N ASP A 49 8.02 7.11 18.94
CA ASP A 49 8.54 7.75 20.15
C ASP A 49 7.43 8.44 20.96
N HIS A 50 7.82 9.05 22.07
CA HIS A 50 6.95 9.89 22.91
C HIS A 50 7.60 11.25 23.20
N THR A 51 8.79 11.51 22.65
CA THR A 51 9.68 12.60 23.06
C THR A 51 9.26 13.96 22.52
N THR A 52 8.33 13.97 21.56
CA THR A 52 7.83 15.19 20.92
C THR A 52 6.31 15.25 20.96
N ALA A 53 5.75 16.45 20.74
CA ALA A 53 4.30 16.63 20.65
C ALA A 53 3.66 15.90 19.45
N LYS A 54 4.47 15.50 18.45
CA LYS A 54 4.06 14.73 17.29
C LYS A 54 4.95 13.48 17.22
N PRO A 55 4.53 12.36 17.82
CA PRO A 55 5.33 11.14 17.85
C PRO A 55 5.91 10.79 16.48
N ARG A 56 7.21 10.54 16.44
CA ARG A 56 7.95 10.20 15.22
C ARG A 56 8.04 8.69 15.11
N MET A 57 7.92 8.18 13.90
CA MET A 57 8.16 6.76 13.64
C MET A 57 9.63 6.45 13.87
N ILE A 58 9.94 5.46 14.71
CA ILE A 58 11.32 5.04 15.03
C ILE A 58 11.73 3.83 14.19
N ALA A 59 10.81 2.87 14.02
CA ALA A 59 11.04 1.64 13.28
C ALA A 59 9.72 1.12 12.70
N GLN A 60 9.80 0.42 11.57
CA GLN A 60 8.65 -0.16 10.89
C GLN A 60 9.01 -1.52 10.28
N ALA A 61 8.09 -2.47 10.37
CA ALA A 61 8.12 -3.69 9.57
C ALA A 61 7.57 -3.38 8.18
N GLU A 62 8.45 -3.44 7.18
CA GLU A 62 8.13 -3.11 5.79
C GLU A 62 7.35 -4.24 5.11
N HIS A 63 6.03 -4.18 5.20
CA HIS A 63 5.18 -5.11 4.44
C HIS A 63 4.44 -4.40 3.30
N ILE A 64 3.88 -3.20 3.52
CA ILE A 64 3.05 -2.50 2.53
C ILE A 64 3.45 -1.01 2.43
N PRO A 65 3.97 -0.54 1.28
CA PRO A 65 4.45 0.83 1.13
C PRO A 65 3.40 1.95 1.34
N VAL A 66 2.11 1.69 1.09
CA VAL A 66 1.06 2.71 1.29
C VAL A 66 0.84 3.10 2.77
N HIS A 67 1.43 2.35 3.71
CA HIS A 67 1.31 2.65 5.14
C HIS A 67 2.31 3.70 5.66
N LEU A 68 3.36 4.03 4.90
CA LEU A 68 4.50 4.85 5.34
C LEU A 68 4.08 6.23 5.87
N GLY A 69 3.25 6.97 5.13
CA GLY A 69 2.78 8.31 5.48
C GLY A 69 1.53 8.32 6.38
N ALA A 70 0.80 7.22 6.49
CA ALA A 70 -0.48 7.19 7.20
C ALA A 70 -0.37 6.87 8.70
N MET A 71 0.61 6.06 9.10
CA MET A 71 0.78 5.74 10.52
C MET A 71 1.13 6.96 11.39
N PRO A 72 2.01 7.89 10.97
CA PRO A 72 2.28 9.11 11.74
C PRO A 72 1.01 9.96 12.00
N ALA A 73 0.17 10.13 10.98
CA ALA A 73 -1.09 10.86 11.11
C ALA A 73 -2.06 10.18 12.09
N ALA A 74 -2.14 8.84 12.06
CA ALA A 74 -2.95 8.06 12.99
C ALA A 74 -2.49 8.21 14.44
N VAL A 75 -1.17 8.12 14.69
CA VAL A 75 -0.60 8.29 16.04
C VAL A 75 -0.84 9.70 16.55
N ALA A 76 -0.59 10.73 15.73
CA ALA A 76 -0.86 12.12 16.10
C ALA A 76 -2.34 12.34 16.47
N ALA A 77 -3.27 11.74 15.71
CA ALA A 77 -4.71 11.83 15.98
C ALA A 77 -5.10 11.17 17.32
N VAL A 78 -4.43 10.08 17.71
CA VAL A 78 -4.64 9.40 19.00
C VAL A 78 -3.99 10.17 20.15
N VAL A 79 -2.76 10.66 20.00
CA VAL A 79 -2.08 11.44 21.05
C VAL A 79 -2.85 12.72 21.37
N ALA A 80 -3.47 13.35 20.39
CA ALA A 80 -4.36 14.50 20.61
C ALA A 80 -5.60 14.18 21.48
N LYS A 81 -5.89 12.90 21.76
CA LYS A 81 -6.96 12.44 22.65
C LYS A 81 -6.50 12.13 24.07
N ASP A 82 -5.22 12.37 24.39
CA ASP A 82 -4.63 12.12 25.70
C ASP A 82 -4.79 10.64 26.15
N PRO A 83 -4.14 9.69 25.43
CA PRO A 83 -4.31 8.27 25.67
C PRO A 83 -3.58 7.81 26.95
N HIS A 84 -4.16 6.87 27.70
CA HIS A 84 -3.61 6.44 28.99
C HIS A 84 -2.94 5.05 28.89
N PRO A 85 -2.00 4.73 29.80
CA PRO A 85 -1.47 3.37 29.94
C PRO A 85 -2.58 2.31 30.05
N GLY A 86 -2.45 1.23 29.27
CA GLY A 86 -3.43 0.14 29.23
C GLY A 86 -4.58 0.37 28.23
N ASP A 87 -4.62 1.51 27.55
CA ASP A 87 -5.56 1.74 26.46
C ASP A 87 -5.05 1.16 25.13
N VAL A 88 -6.00 0.79 24.26
CA VAL A 88 -5.74 0.56 22.84
C VAL A 88 -6.76 1.37 22.06
N TRP A 89 -6.26 2.25 21.20
CA TRP A 89 -7.09 3.11 20.35
C TRP A 89 -7.21 2.50 18.97
N VAL A 90 -8.39 2.63 18.36
CA VAL A 90 -8.67 2.18 16.99
C VAL A 90 -9.18 3.35 16.14
N LEU A 91 -8.79 3.38 14.87
CA LEU A 91 -9.29 4.30 13.86
C LEU A 91 -9.13 3.72 12.45
N ASN A 92 -9.96 4.19 11.53
CA ASN A 92 -9.78 4.00 10.08
C ASN A 92 -10.22 5.23 9.26
N ASP A 93 -10.69 6.28 9.92
CA ASP A 93 -11.20 7.48 9.28
C ASP A 93 -10.11 8.18 8.44
N PRO A 94 -10.25 8.24 7.10
CA PRO A 94 -9.21 8.78 6.23
C PRO A 94 -9.00 10.29 6.39
N PHE A 95 -9.98 10.99 6.96
CA PHE A 95 -9.88 12.42 7.24
C PHE A 95 -9.28 12.70 8.64
N THR A 96 -8.98 11.65 9.42
CA THR A 96 -8.36 11.76 10.75
C THR A 96 -7.27 10.70 10.99
N GLY A 97 -6.48 10.38 9.96
CA GLY A 97 -5.27 9.52 10.07
C GLY A 97 -5.38 8.14 9.42
N GLY A 98 -6.53 7.79 8.84
CA GLY A 98 -6.68 6.60 7.98
C GLY A 98 -6.18 6.82 6.55
N THR A 99 -6.12 5.74 5.76
CA THR A 99 -5.88 5.76 4.30
C THR A 99 -7.17 5.53 3.52
N HIS A 100 -7.92 4.52 3.93
CA HIS A 100 -9.27 4.17 3.52
C HIS A 100 -9.91 3.34 4.64
N LEU A 101 -11.23 3.11 4.58
CA LEU A 101 -11.92 2.45 5.69
C LEU A 101 -11.48 1.00 5.98
N PRO A 102 -11.14 0.17 4.98
CA PRO A 102 -10.64 -1.17 5.26
C PRO A 102 -9.34 -1.23 6.09
N ASP A 103 -8.47 -0.21 6.02
CA ASP A 103 -7.24 -0.19 6.80
C ASP A 103 -7.51 0.27 8.23
N VAL A 104 -7.62 -0.69 9.14
CA VAL A 104 -7.87 -0.43 10.57
C VAL A 104 -6.55 -0.32 11.30
N THR A 105 -6.30 0.86 11.89
CA THR A 105 -5.10 1.14 12.69
C THR A 105 -5.41 1.04 14.17
N MET A 106 -4.51 0.39 14.93
CA MET A 106 -4.51 0.38 16.37
C MET A 106 -3.24 1.01 16.94
N VAL A 107 -3.41 1.91 17.91
CA VAL A 107 -2.32 2.62 18.59
C VAL A 107 -2.40 2.33 20.08
N SER A 108 -1.30 1.84 20.66
CA SER A 108 -1.21 1.46 22.07
C SER A 108 -0.08 2.24 22.74
N PRO A 109 -0.36 3.08 23.76
CA PRO A 109 0.67 3.65 24.61
C PRO A 109 1.42 2.57 25.36
N ILE A 110 2.75 2.64 25.36
CA ILE A 110 3.62 1.68 26.03
C ILE A 110 4.20 2.35 27.27
N ALA A 111 3.83 1.85 28.44
CA ALA A 111 4.18 2.46 29.72
C ALA A 111 4.46 1.40 30.80
N PRO A 112 5.61 0.70 30.73
CA PRO A 112 5.94 -0.40 31.66
C PRO A 112 6.03 0.03 33.13
N ASP A 113 6.46 1.27 33.40
CA ASP A 113 6.60 1.86 34.74
C ASP A 113 5.56 2.97 35.02
N GLY A 114 4.49 3.04 34.22
CA GLY A 114 3.43 4.03 34.34
C GLY A 114 3.65 5.34 33.57
N GLU A 115 4.86 5.60 33.09
CA GLU A 115 5.17 6.69 32.15
C GLU A 115 5.26 6.14 30.71
N ILE A 116 4.64 6.84 29.76
CA ILE A 116 4.64 6.44 28.34
C ILE A 116 6.05 6.65 27.78
N ILE A 117 6.64 5.57 27.25
CA ILE A 117 7.96 5.58 26.60
C ILE A 117 7.89 5.47 25.08
N GLY A 118 6.70 5.29 24.51
CA GLY A 118 6.47 5.20 23.08
C GLY A 118 5.11 4.59 22.77
N TYR A 119 4.87 4.30 21.50
CA TYR A 119 3.63 3.68 21.03
C TYR A 119 3.90 2.48 20.13
N GLY A 120 3.16 1.41 20.37
CA GLY A 120 3.07 0.27 19.47
C GLY A 120 1.91 0.48 18.50
N VAL A 121 2.17 0.32 17.20
CA VAL A 121 1.17 0.56 16.16
C VAL A 121 1.05 -0.65 15.26
N SER A 122 -0.18 -1.03 14.94
CA SER A 122 -0.49 -2.00 13.90
C SER A 122 -1.56 -1.46 12.97
N ARG A 123 -1.40 -1.69 11.68
CA ARG A 123 -2.42 -1.43 10.66
C ARG A 123 -2.64 -2.71 9.88
N ALA A 124 -3.89 -3.10 9.72
CA ALA A 124 -4.25 -4.28 8.94
C ALA A 124 -5.42 -3.96 8.03
N HIS A 125 -5.39 -4.52 6.83
CA HIS A 125 -6.50 -4.40 5.90
C HIS A 125 -7.57 -5.44 6.25
N HIS A 126 -8.70 -4.95 6.74
CA HIS A 126 -9.86 -5.76 7.06
C HIS A 126 -10.66 -6.00 5.80
N GLY A 127 -10.81 -7.27 5.42
CA GLY A 127 -11.47 -7.67 4.17
C GLY A 127 -12.94 -7.24 4.06
N ASP A 128 -13.57 -6.75 5.14
CA ASP A 128 -14.88 -6.10 5.12
C ASP A 128 -15.03 -5.20 6.36
N ILE A 129 -15.38 -3.92 6.15
CA ILE A 129 -15.73 -2.96 7.21
C ILE A 129 -17.17 -2.43 7.04
N GLY A 130 -18.03 -3.21 6.37
CA GLY A 130 -19.39 -2.84 6.02
C GLY A 130 -19.54 -2.16 4.67
N GLY A 131 -20.47 -1.20 4.59
CA GLY A 131 -20.69 -0.41 3.37
C GLY A 131 -21.68 -1.05 2.40
N MET A 132 -21.89 -0.37 1.27
CA MET A 132 -22.96 -0.71 0.32
C MET A 132 -22.73 -2.03 -0.45
N THR A 133 -21.49 -2.52 -0.49
CA THR A 133 -21.09 -3.78 -1.14
C THR A 133 -20.22 -4.60 -0.18
N PRO A 134 -20.20 -5.94 -0.33
CA PRO A 134 -19.17 -6.77 0.31
C PRO A 134 -17.78 -6.22 0.00
N GLY A 135 -16.92 -6.23 1.03
CA GLY A 135 -15.52 -5.84 0.93
C GLY A 135 -15.23 -4.36 0.99
N SER A 136 -16.26 -3.51 1.13
CA SER A 136 -16.07 -2.08 1.40
C SER A 136 -15.34 -1.29 0.30
N MET A 137 -15.19 -1.88 -0.90
CA MET A 137 -14.56 -1.25 -2.07
C MET A 137 -15.52 -1.17 -3.29
N PRO A 138 -16.71 -0.55 -3.14
CA PRO A 138 -17.66 -0.40 -4.26
C PRO A 138 -17.09 0.50 -5.35
N ALA A 139 -17.08 0.07 -6.61
CA ALA A 139 -16.72 0.96 -7.71
C ALA A 139 -17.77 2.07 -7.86
N GLY A 140 -17.32 3.33 -7.93
CA GLY A 140 -18.19 4.48 -8.12
C GLY A 140 -18.97 4.91 -6.88
N ALA A 141 -18.52 4.54 -5.66
CA ALA A 141 -18.97 5.24 -4.47
C ALA A 141 -18.69 6.74 -4.58
N ARG A 142 -19.64 7.54 -4.10
CA ARG A 142 -19.61 9.01 -4.12
C ARG A 142 -19.25 9.59 -2.77
N GLU A 143 -19.70 8.93 -1.72
CA GLU A 143 -19.51 9.39 -0.35
C GLU A 143 -18.85 8.31 0.50
N ILE A 144 -17.96 8.71 1.42
CA ILE A 144 -17.26 7.82 2.36
C ILE A 144 -18.21 6.88 3.12
N TYR A 145 -19.44 7.31 3.38
CA TYR A 145 -20.47 6.52 4.08
C TYR A 145 -20.90 5.27 3.31
N GLN A 146 -20.69 5.27 1.99
CA GLN A 146 -20.98 4.12 1.14
C GLN A 146 -19.89 3.06 1.21
N GLU A 147 -18.68 3.44 1.62
CA GLU A 147 -17.52 2.54 1.69
C GLU A 147 -17.55 1.70 2.97
N GLY A 148 -18.13 2.18 4.07
CA GLY A 148 -18.28 1.37 5.29
C GLY A 148 -18.30 2.13 6.59
N LEU A 149 -18.06 1.41 7.68
CA LEU A 149 -17.99 1.98 9.02
C LEU A 149 -16.74 2.86 9.14
N ARG A 150 -16.98 4.13 9.41
CA ARG A 150 -15.96 5.14 9.67
C ARG A 150 -15.75 5.30 11.17
N LEU A 151 -14.58 4.91 11.64
CA LEU A 151 -14.12 4.96 13.03
C LEU A 151 -13.18 6.16 13.21
N PRO A 152 -13.62 7.22 13.90
CA PRO A 152 -12.67 8.20 14.42
C PRO A 152 -11.80 7.54 15.51
N PRO A 153 -10.73 8.20 15.99
CA PRO A 153 -9.95 7.70 17.12
C PRO A 153 -10.84 7.45 18.35
N VAL A 154 -11.00 6.17 18.72
CA VAL A 154 -11.78 5.73 19.88
C VAL A 154 -11.06 4.59 20.62
N PRO A 155 -11.17 4.49 21.95
CA PRO A 155 -10.56 3.39 22.70
C PRO A 155 -11.36 2.10 22.52
N ILE A 156 -10.74 1.07 21.93
CA ILE A 156 -11.27 -0.30 21.85
C ILE A 156 -10.87 -1.16 23.05
N VAL A 157 -9.81 -0.77 23.77
CA VAL A 157 -9.45 -1.28 25.09
C VAL A 157 -9.26 -0.08 26.02
N THR A 158 -9.76 -0.19 27.25
CA THR A 158 -9.61 0.84 28.29
C THR A 158 -9.12 0.18 29.57
N GLY A 159 -7.96 0.60 30.08
CA GLY A 159 -7.37 0.01 31.29
C GLY A 159 -7.17 -1.51 31.22
N GLY A 160 -6.81 -2.04 30.04
CA GLY A 160 -6.60 -3.47 29.80
C GLY A 160 -7.86 -4.29 29.48
N GLU A 161 -9.05 -3.69 29.56
CA GLU A 161 -10.32 -4.39 29.29
C GLU A 161 -10.92 -3.96 27.94
N ILE A 162 -11.43 -4.92 27.16
CA ILE A 162 -12.06 -4.62 25.86
C ILE A 162 -13.35 -3.82 26.07
N ASN A 163 -13.46 -2.69 25.38
CA ASN A 163 -14.67 -1.88 25.33
C ASN A 163 -15.76 -2.58 24.49
N GLN A 164 -16.65 -3.32 25.18
CA GLN A 164 -17.72 -4.09 24.53
C GLN A 164 -18.72 -3.21 23.76
N HIS A 165 -18.87 -1.93 24.11
CA HIS A 165 -19.76 -1.03 23.37
C HIS A 165 -19.17 -0.68 22.00
N VAL A 166 -17.88 -0.32 21.95
CA VAL A 166 -17.20 -0.05 20.68
C VAL A 166 -17.13 -1.31 19.82
N LEU A 167 -16.74 -2.44 20.43
CA LEU A 167 -16.66 -3.71 19.72
C LEU A 167 -18.03 -4.15 19.16
N SER A 168 -19.12 -4.02 19.93
CA SER A 168 -20.45 -4.41 19.44
C SER A 168 -20.94 -3.53 18.29
N ILE A 169 -20.64 -2.22 18.30
CA ILE A 169 -20.94 -1.31 17.17
C ILE A 169 -20.15 -1.73 15.93
N LEU A 170 -18.85 -2.01 16.07
CA LEU A 170 -18.03 -2.47 14.95
C LEU A 170 -18.57 -3.78 14.38
N LEU A 171 -18.76 -4.79 15.22
CA LEU A 171 -19.23 -6.11 14.78
C LEU A 171 -20.65 -6.08 14.20
N ALA A 172 -21.50 -5.13 14.57
CA ALA A 172 -22.83 -4.98 13.98
C ALA A 172 -22.80 -4.47 12.53
N ASN A 173 -21.69 -3.87 12.09
CA ASN A 173 -21.55 -3.24 10.78
C ASN A 173 -20.72 -4.05 9.78
N VAL A 174 -20.24 -5.23 10.14
CA VAL A 174 -19.38 -6.07 9.29
C VAL A 174 -20.04 -7.40 8.97
N ARG A 175 -19.72 -7.98 7.81
CA ARG A 175 -20.36 -9.23 7.33
C ARG A 175 -19.85 -10.47 8.06
N ASN A 176 -18.54 -10.58 8.28
CA ASN A 176 -17.92 -11.74 8.94
C ASN A 176 -17.44 -11.43 10.36
N THR A 177 -18.37 -11.46 11.33
CA THR A 177 -18.07 -11.02 12.71
C THR A 177 -17.05 -11.89 13.44
N THR A 178 -16.99 -13.19 13.16
CA THR A 178 -16.04 -14.13 13.77
C THR A 178 -14.62 -13.78 13.36
N GLU A 179 -14.39 -13.63 12.06
CA GLU A 179 -13.10 -13.24 11.49
C GLU A 179 -12.68 -11.86 11.97
N ARG A 180 -13.58 -10.86 11.93
CA ARG A 180 -13.28 -9.49 12.36
C ARG A 180 -12.91 -9.43 13.85
N ARG A 181 -13.57 -10.22 14.70
CA ARG A 181 -13.21 -10.32 16.14
C ARG A 181 -11.80 -10.88 16.32
N ALA A 182 -11.45 -11.93 15.60
CA ALA A 182 -10.13 -12.55 15.69
C ALA A 182 -9.03 -11.61 15.18
N ASP A 183 -9.25 -10.93 14.06
CA ASP A 183 -8.29 -9.95 13.50
C ASP A 183 -8.06 -8.77 14.46
N ILE A 184 -9.11 -8.27 15.12
CA ILE A 184 -8.98 -7.25 16.18
C ILE A 184 -8.10 -7.75 17.34
N GLN A 185 -8.31 -8.99 17.78
CA GLN A 185 -7.49 -9.58 18.84
C GLN A 185 -6.04 -9.77 18.41
N ALA A 186 -5.80 -10.15 17.15
CA ALA A 186 -4.46 -10.29 16.59
C ALA A 186 -3.71 -8.95 16.56
N GLN A 187 -4.38 -7.84 16.20
CA GLN A 187 -3.79 -6.49 16.26
C GLN A 187 -3.47 -6.06 17.70
N ILE A 188 -4.37 -6.34 18.65
CA ILE A 188 -4.10 -6.08 20.08
C ILE A 188 -2.87 -6.89 20.53
N ALA A 189 -2.79 -8.17 20.18
CA ALA A 189 -1.65 -9.03 20.54
C ALA A 189 -0.33 -8.54 19.93
N ALA A 190 -0.35 -8.07 18.69
CA ALA A 190 0.83 -7.46 18.06
C ALA A 190 1.31 -6.22 18.82
N ASN A 191 0.39 -5.34 19.22
CA ASN A 191 0.75 -4.16 20.02
C ASN A 191 1.19 -4.52 21.45
N THR A 192 0.61 -5.55 22.07
CA THR A 192 1.11 -6.10 23.34
C THR A 192 2.54 -6.59 23.20
N ARG A 193 2.90 -7.20 22.07
CA ARG A 193 4.26 -7.66 21.84
C ARG A 193 5.27 -6.51 21.80
N ALA A 194 4.89 -5.38 21.23
CA ALA A 194 5.69 -4.15 21.29
C ALA A 194 5.96 -3.72 22.73
N ALA A 195 4.93 -3.73 23.57
CA ALA A 195 5.03 -3.33 24.98
C ALA A 195 5.98 -4.24 25.77
N ASP A 196 5.89 -5.55 25.56
CA ASP A 196 6.79 -6.52 26.20
C ASP A 196 8.26 -6.25 25.82
N ARG A 197 8.52 -6.01 24.54
CA ARG A 197 9.90 -5.82 24.05
C ARG A 197 10.50 -4.47 24.40
N LEU A 198 9.72 -3.40 24.33
CA LEU A 198 10.20 -2.08 24.75
C LEU A 198 10.44 -2.04 26.27
N LYS A 199 9.69 -2.80 27.06
CA LYS A 199 9.98 -3.00 28.48
C LYS A 199 11.31 -3.72 28.71
N GLU A 200 11.60 -4.76 27.95
CA GLU A 200 12.90 -5.46 28.00
C GLU A 200 14.05 -4.49 27.64
N LEU A 201 13.90 -3.70 26.58
CA LEU A 201 14.89 -2.69 26.19
C LEU A 201 15.08 -1.60 27.25
N GLN A 202 14.00 -1.10 27.85
CA GLN A 202 14.11 -0.10 28.91
C GLN A 202 14.81 -0.69 30.15
N ALA A 203 14.59 -1.95 30.49
CA ALA A 203 15.28 -2.61 31.59
C ALA A 203 16.79 -2.80 31.33
N GLU A 204 17.19 -2.97 30.06
CA GLU A 204 18.58 -3.13 29.64
C GLU A 204 19.33 -1.79 29.55
N TYR A 205 18.75 -0.79 28.88
CA TYR A 205 19.40 0.49 28.58
C TYR A 205 19.05 1.62 29.56
N GLY A 206 17.97 1.47 30.33
CA GLY A 206 17.48 2.47 31.27
C GLY A 206 16.56 3.53 30.62
N SER A 207 15.82 4.25 31.48
CA SER A 207 14.83 5.25 31.07
C SER A 207 15.42 6.53 30.47
N GLU A 208 16.71 6.82 30.72
CA GLU A 208 17.39 7.99 30.15
C GLU A 208 17.97 7.72 28.75
N LEU A 209 18.57 6.54 28.52
CA LEU A 209 19.31 6.25 27.29
C LEU A 209 18.40 5.88 26.12
N LEU A 210 17.28 5.21 26.40
CA LEU A 210 16.38 4.73 25.35
C LEU A 210 15.74 5.87 24.52
N PRO A 211 15.24 6.97 25.14
CA PRO A 211 14.78 8.13 24.39
C PRO A 211 15.88 8.81 23.56
N ASP A 212 17.09 8.96 24.12
CA ASP A 212 18.26 9.50 23.41
C ASP A 212 18.61 8.62 22.18
N ALA A 213 18.42 7.30 22.30
CA ALA A 213 18.64 6.35 21.20
C ALA A 213 17.59 6.49 20.09
N PHE A 214 16.33 6.79 20.42
CA PHE A 214 15.31 7.07 19.41
C PHE A 214 15.68 8.30 18.58
N ASP A 215 16.11 9.38 19.25
CA ASP A 215 16.61 10.59 18.58
C ASP A 215 17.77 10.25 17.64
N ALA A 216 18.78 9.51 18.15
CA ALA A 216 19.96 9.16 17.36
C ALA A 216 19.66 8.28 16.14
N VAL A 217 18.70 7.34 16.23
CA VAL A 217 18.29 6.49 15.10
C VAL A 217 17.59 7.31 14.00
N ILE A 218 16.76 8.27 14.39
CA ILE A 218 16.08 9.20 13.48
C ILE A 218 17.10 10.13 12.82
N ASP A 219 17.98 10.76 13.61
CA ASP A 219 19.03 11.67 13.12
C ASP A 219 19.99 10.98 12.15
N TYR A 220 20.34 9.71 12.42
CA TYR A 220 21.15 8.89 11.53
C TYR A 220 20.47 8.71 10.16
N SER A 221 19.16 8.43 10.16
CA SER A 221 18.40 8.19 8.94
C SER A 221 18.21 9.47 8.13
N GLU A 222 17.97 10.60 8.80
CA GLU A 222 17.93 11.92 8.17
C GLU A 222 19.27 12.29 7.52
N THR A 223 20.37 12.12 8.24
CA THR A 223 21.71 12.43 7.73
C THR A 223 22.03 11.60 6.47
N ARG A 224 21.69 10.32 6.49
CA ARG A 224 21.89 9.41 5.34
C ARG A 224 21.00 9.83 4.17
N MET A 225 19.72 10.11 4.40
CA MET A 225 18.80 10.53 3.33
C MET A 225 19.22 11.86 2.69
N ARG A 226 19.59 12.86 3.50
CA ARG A 226 20.13 14.15 3.02
C ARG A 226 21.36 13.96 2.13
N SER A 227 22.25 13.03 2.51
CA SER A 227 23.43 12.69 1.70
C SER A 227 23.06 12.05 0.36
N GLU A 228 22.06 11.16 0.32
CA GLU A 228 21.61 10.57 -0.94
C GLU A 228 20.91 11.61 -1.83
N ILE A 229 20.05 12.47 -1.27
CA ILE A 229 19.42 13.58 -2.01
C ILE A 229 20.47 14.53 -2.60
N ALA A 230 21.52 14.87 -1.84
CA ALA A 230 22.61 15.72 -2.33
C ALA A 230 23.43 15.11 -3.48
N SER A 231 23.31 13.80 -3.71
CA SER A 231 23.93 13.13 -4.86
C SER A 231 23.07 13.18 -6.13
N LEU A 232 21.79 13.52 -5.99
CA LEU A 232 20.87 13.68 -7.11
C LEU A 232 21.17 14.99 -7.86
N PRO A 233 20.96 15.05 -9.18
CA PRO A 233 21.15 16.29 -9.92
C PRO A 233 20.13 17.35 -9.50
N ASP A 234 20.61 18.52 -9.07
CA ASP A 234 19.78 19.70 -8.81
C ASP A 234 18.97 20.09 -10.05
N GLY A 235 17.67 20.37 -9.86
CA GLY A 235 16.77 20.71 -10.96
C GLY A 235 15.30 20.56 -10.59
N THR A 236 14.42 20.96 -11.50
CA THR A 236 12.98 20.73 -11.39
C THR A 236 12.51 19.90 -12.57
N TYR A 237 11.99 18.71 -12.28
CA TYR A 237 11.57 17.71 -13.25
C TYR A 237 10.05 17.55 -13.21
N HIS A 238 9.43 17.36 -14.37
CA HIS A 238 7.97 17.37 -14.49
C HIS A 238 7.47 16.10 -15.13
N ALA A 239 6.35 15.60 -14.62
CA ALA A 239 5.63 14.50 -15.24
C ALA A 239 4.12 14.66 -15.08
N THR A 240 3.39 14.03 -16.00
CA THR A 240 1.93 14.00 -15.98
C THR A 240 1.47 12.65 -16.50
N ASP A 241 0.51 12.06 -15.81
CA ASP A 241 -0.16 10.82 -16.22
C ASP A 241 -1.63 10.86 -15.78
N TYR A 242 -2.42 9.87 -16.15
CA TYR A 242 -3.88 9.91 -16.05
C TYR A 242 -4.47 8.66 -15.39
N LEU A 243 -5.50 8.85 -14.59
CA LEU A 243 -6.43 7.77 -14.21
C LEU A 243 -7.55 7.65 -15.24
N GLU A 244 -8.01 6.42 -15.48
CA GLU A 244 -9.05 6.10 -16.46
C GLU A 244 -10.44 6.12 -15.81
N GLY A 245 -11.01 7.32 -15.63
CA GLY A 245 -12.31 7.51 -14.98
C GLY A 245 -12.32 7.23 -13.48
N ASP A 246 -13.40 7.63 -12.81
CA ASP A 246 -13.60 7.51 -11.35
C ASP A 246 -14.63 6.43 -10.97
N GLY A 247 -15.06 5.61 -11.94
CA GLY A 247 -16.13 4.62 -11.77
C GLY A 247 -17.54 5.20 -11.93
N ILE A 248 -17.67 6.51 -12.14
CA ILE A 248 -18.94 7.19 -12.48
C ILE A 248 -18.86 7.76 -13.90
N THR A 249 -17.72 8.38 -14.20
CA THR A 249 -17.35 8.95 -15.48
C THR A 249 -16.20 8.15 -16.08
N THR A 250 -16.00 8.30 -17.39
CA THR A 250 -14.90 7.68 -18.14
C THR A 250 -13.84 8.68 -18.55
N ASP A 251 -13.93 9.92 -18.07
CA ASP A 251 -12.99 10.98 -18.42
C ASP A 251 -11.64 10.72 -17.76
N ASN A 252 -10.56 11.07 -18.46
CA ASN A 252 -9.22 10.99 -17.87
C ASN A 252 -9.08 12.03 -16.77
N ILE A 253 -8.52 11.62 -15.63
CA ILE A 253 -8.25 12.48 -14.48
C ILE A 253 -6.74 12.68 -14.41
N THR A 254 -6.32 13.94 -14.44
CA THR A 254 -4.91 14.34 -14.54
C THR A 254 -4.24 14.31 -13.17
N ILE A 255 -3.07 13.67 -13.10
CA ILE A 255 -2.12 13.79 -11.99
C ILE A 255 -0.82 14.35 -12.53
N ALA A 256 -0.39 15.48 -11.97
CA ALA A 256 0.84 16.16 -12.39
C ALA A 256 1.71 16.44 -11.18
N ALA A 257 3.00 16.17 -11.30
CA ALA A 257 4.00 16.45 -10.27
C ALA A 257 5.18 17.24 -10.84
N ALA A 258 5.67 18.19 -10.04
CA ALA A 258 6.98 18.81 -10.21
C ALA A 258 7.88 18.39 -9.04
N VAL A 259 8.98 17.70 -9.34
CA VAL A 259 9.99 17.27 -8.36
C VAL A 259 11.18 18.21 -8.43
N THR A 260 11.45 18.94 -7.35
CA THR A 260 12.58 19.86 -7.24
C THR A 260 13.63 19.29 -6.29
N VAL A 261 14.84 19.08 -6.79
CA VAL A 261 16.02 18.74 -5.99
C VAL A 261 16.85 20.01 -5.82
N GLN A 262 17.17 20.35 -4.57
CA GLN A 262 18.03 21.48 -4.24
C GLN A 262 18.93 21.14 -3.06
N GLY A 263 20.21 20.84 -3.36
CA GLY A 263 21.19 20.43 -2.36
C GLY A 263 20.72 19.19 -1.62
N GLU A 264 20.55 19.30 -0.30
CA GLU A 264 20.14 18.18 0.58
C GLU A 264 18.63 18.10 0.82
N THR A 265 17.82 18.77 0.01
CA THR A 265 16.36 18.83 0.17
C THR A 265 15.63 18.51 -1.14
N LEU A 266 14.43 17.95 -0.99
CA LEU A 266 13.56 17.58 -2.09
C LEU A 266 12.16 18.11 -1.87
N ALA A 267 11.56 18.72 -2.89
CA ALA A 267 10.18 19.19 -2.87
C ALA A 267 9.36 18.55 -3.99
N VAL A 268 8.14 18.10 -3.69
CA VAL A 268 7.18 17.59 -4.68
C VAL A 268 5.92 18.44 -4.67
N ASP A 269 5.61 19.08 -5.79
CA ASP A 269 4.41 19.91 -5.96
C ASP A 269 3.40 19.26 -6.90
N PHE A 270 2.17 19.10 -6.42
CA PHE A 270 1.03 18.53 -7.14
C PHE A 270 0.01 19.58 -7.61
N SER A 271 0.39 20.86 -7.68
CA SER A 271 -0.50 21.97 -8.06
C SER A 271 -1.21 21.81 -9.42
N GLY A 272 -0.65 21.00 -10.33
CA GLY A 272 -1.25 20.70 -11.64
C GLY A 272 -2.24 19.53 -11.64
N THR A 273 -2.51 18.90 -10.49
CA THR A 273 -3.44 17.77 -10.36
C THR A 273 -4.90 18.23 -10.30
N ASP A 274 -5.80 17.45 -10.91
CA ASP A 274 -7.22 17.77 -10.96
C ASP A 274 -7.88 17.86 -9.56
N ALA A 275 -9.01 18.58 -9.52
CA ALA A 275 -9.86 18.66 -8.34
C ALA A 275 -10.36 17.26 -7.90
N GLN A 276 -10.79 17.14 -6.64
CA GLN A 276 -11.45 15.90 -6.17
C GLN A 276 -12.63 15.53 -7.08
N VAL A 277 -12.79 14.25 -7.36
CA VAL A 277 -13.78 13.70 -8.30
C VAL A 277 -14.98 13.13 -7.56
N ALA A 278 -16.05 12.88 -8.32
CA ALA A 278 -17.31 12.40 -7.77
C ALA A 278 -17.26 10.92 -7.37
N GLY A 279 -16.44 10.11 -8.04
CA GLY A 279 -16.21 8.70 -7.70
C GLY A 279 -15.19 8.51 -6.58
N ASN A 280 -14.73 7.28 -6.41
CA ASN A 280 -13.97 6.87 -5.23
C ASN A 280 -12.46 6.80 -5.44
N THR A 281 -11.93 7.41 -6.51
CA THR A 281 -10.49 7.47 -6.79
C THR A 281 -9.77 8.62 -6.06
N ASN A 282 -10.44 9.34 -5.16
CA ASN A 282 -9.79 10.39 -4.38
C ASN A 282 -8.80 9.78 -3.37
N ALA A 283 -7.56 10.24 -3.34
CA ALA A 283 -6.53 9.77 -2.42
C ALA A 283 -6.36 10.76 -1.26
N PRO A 284 -6.57 10.35 0.00
CA PRO A 284 -6.25 11.19 1.16
C PRO A 284 -4.78 11.58 1.15
N ARG A 285 -4.45 12.76 1.69
CA ARG A 285 -3.08 13.29 1.70
C ARG A 285 -2.03 12.27 2.19
N ALA A 286 -2.34 11.50 3.22
CA ALA A 286 -1.45 10.47 3.76
C ALA A 286 -1.07 9.38 2.73
N VAL A 287 -1.98 9.05 1.80
CA VAL A 287 -1.72 8.11 0.69
C VAL A 287 -0.73 8.75 -0.30
N THR A 288 -0.95 10.02 -0.63
CA THR A 288 -0.06 10.79 -1.52
C THR A 288 1.35 10.89 -0.94
N GLU A 289 1.46 11.22 0.34
CA GLU A 289 2.75 11.28 1.06
C GLU A 289 3.45 9.92 1.06
N SER A 290 2.72 8.83 1.31
CA SER A 290 3.27 7.47 1.26
C SER A 290 3.86 7.12 -0.11
N ALA A 291 3.19 7.51 -1.20
CA ALA A 291 3.67 7.28 -2.56
C ALA A 291 4.97 8.05 -2.85
N VAL A 292 5.06 9.32 -2.43
CA VAL A 292 6.28 10.12 -2.57
C VAL A 292 7.43 9.52 -1.76
N TYR A 293 7.19 9.17 -0.49
CA TYR A 293 8.21 8.56 0.37
C TYR A 293 8.72 7.24 -0.19
N PHE A 294 7.82 6.39 -0.71
CA PHE A 294 8.20 5.17 -1.40
C PHE A 294 9.13 5.46 -2.59
N VAL A 295 8.77 6.40 -3.47
CA VAL A 295 9.59 6.70 -4.65
C VAL A 295 10.96 7.26 -4.25
N VAL A 296 11.01 8.22 -3.32
CA VAL A 296 12.29 8.79 -2.87
C VAL A 296 13.19 7.69 -2.30
N ARG A 297 12.66 6.77 -1.49
CA ARG A 297 13.42 5.63 -1.00
C ARG A 297 13.87 4.68 -2.12
N ALA A 298 13.01 4.42 -3.10
CA ALA A 298 13.33 3.53 -4.22
C ALA A 298 14.42 4.08 -5.15
N VAL A 299 14.54 5.40 -5.28
CA VAL A 299 15.57 6.06 -6.12
C VAL A 299 16.83 6.46 -5.36
N THR A 300 16.83 6.29 -4.03
CA THR A 300 17.99 6.57 -3.17
C THR A 300 18.59 5.25 -2.66
N ASN A 301 18.81 5.12 -1.36
CA ASN A 301 19.51 3.99 -0.76
C ASN A 301 18.55 3.15 0.09
N PRO A 302 18.29 1.88 -0.27
CA PRO A 302 17.36 1.02 0.45
C PRO A 302 17.85 0.63 1.85
N ASP A 303 19.16 0.76 2.14
CA ASP A 303 19.73 0.44 3.45
C ASP A 303 19.51 1.55 4.49
N ILE A 304 18.86 2.66 4.13
CA ILE A 304 18.49 3.70 5.09
C ILE A 304 17.29 3.22 5.92
N PRO A 305 17.37 3.22 7.26
CA PRO A 305 16.29 2.78 8.11
C PRO A 305 14.98 3.56 7.85
N PRO A 306 13.84 2.88 7.62
CA PRO A 306 12.59 3.49 7.20
C PRO A 306 11.83 4.15 8.36
N ASN A 307 12.37 5.24 8.87
CA ASN A 307 11.80 5.99 9.99
C ASN A 307 11.59 7.46 9.62
N GLU A 308 11.08 8.27 10.56
CA GLU A 308 10.73 9.67 10.32
C GLU A 308 11.89 10.50 9.72
N GLY A 309 13.13 10.16 10.06
CA GLY A 309 14.32 10.84 9.56
C GLY A 309 14.45 10.77 8.04
N CYS A 310 14.03 9.65 7.42
CA CYS A 310 13.99 9.52 5.97
C CYS A 310 13.07 10.55 5.28
N TYR A 311 12.07 11.06 5.99
CA TYR A 311 11.02 11.92 5.41
C TYR A 311 11.27 13.40 5.72
N ALA A 312 12.05 13.69 6.77
CA ALA A 312 12.40 15.04 7.18
C ALA A 312 12.96 15.97 6.07
N PRO A 313 13.76 15.52 5.09
CA PRO A 313 14.26 16.38 4.02
C PRO A 313 13.29 16.54 2.82
N ILE A 314 12.08 16.00 2.91
CA ILE A 314 11.10 15.94 1.81
C ILE A 314 9.92 16.86 2.13
N ASP A 315 9.69 17.88 1.28
CA ASP A 315 8.52 18.74 1.34
C ASP A 315 7.48 18.34 0.28
N ILE A 316 6.21 18.28 0.68
CA ILE A 316 5.11 17.81 -0.19
C ILE A 316 3.97 18.83 -0.19
N SER A 317 3.76 19.44 -1.35
CA SER A 317 2.70 20.41 -1.62
C SER A 317 1.56 19.75 -2.40
N VAL A 318 0.38 19.70 -1.77
CA VAL A 318 -0.85 19.20 -2.38
C VAL A 318 -1.97 20.21 -2.12
N PRO A 319 -2.69 20.68 -3.17
CA PRO A 319 -3.83 21.57 -2.97
C PRO A 319 -4.99 20.87 -2.25
N THR A 320 -5.51 21.47 -1.17
CA THR A 320 -6.71 20.97 -0.49
C THR A 320 -7.93 21.03 -1.41
N GLY A 321 -8.74 19.97 -1.40
CA GLY A 321 -9.87 19.78 -2.33
C GLY A 321 -9.45 19.26 -3.71
N SER A 322 -8.17 18.89 -3.89
CA SER A 322 -7.71 18.15 -5.07
C SER A 322 -8.00 16.65 -4.94
N LEU A 323 -7.76 15.91 -6.04
CA LEU A 323 -7.79 14.45 -6.05
C LEU A 323 -6.90 13.84 -4.96
N LEU A 324 -5.80 14.50 -4.59
CA LEU A 324 -4.73 14.00 -3.71
C LEU A 324 -4.79 14.55 -2.27
N ASP A 325 -5.75 15.44 -2.00
CA ASP A 325 -6.12 15.92 -0.65
C ASP A 325 -7.61 16.26 -0.62
N PRO A 326 -8.50 15.26 -0.78
CA PRO A 326 -9.94 15.47 -0.87
C PRO A 326 -10.54 15.90 0.45
N THR A 327 -11.63 16.64 0.37
CA THR A 327 -12.43 17.02 1.54
C THR A 327 -13.63 16.10 1.71
N ALA A 328 -14.01 15.86 2.97
CA ALA A 328 -15.22 15.10 3.29
C ALA A 328 -16.46 15.76 2.66
N PRO A 329 -17.44 14.98 2.16
CA PRO A 329 -17.61 13.53 2.38
C PRO A 329 -17.09 12.64 1.25
N ALA A 330 -16.09 13.05 0.46
CA ALA A 330 -15.60 12.27 -0.68
C ALA A 330 -15.31 10.79 -0.35
N ALA A 331 -15.67 9.90 -1.27
CA ALA A 331 -15.26 8.50 -1.27
C ALA A 331 -13.78 8.38 -1.67
N VAL A 332 -13.02 7.47 -1.03
CA VAL A 332 -11.56 7.44 -1.12
C VAL A 332 -10.92 6.06 -1.31
N VAL A 333 -11.71 4.98 -1.26
CA VAL A 333 -11.17 3.62 -1.21
C VAL A 333 -10.36 3.24 -2.46
N GLY A 334 -10.73 3.76 -3.64
CA GLY A 334 -9.98 3.62 -4.88
C GLY A 334 -8.70 4.48 -4.91
N GLY A 335 -8.64 5.54 -4.11
CA GLY A 335 -7.46 6.39 -3.99
C GLY A 335 -6.28 5.69 -3.34
N ASN A 336 -6.52 4.88 -2.31
CA ASN A 336 -5.49 4.09 -1.64
C ASN A 336 -4.79 3.10 -2.60
N VAL A 337 -5.51 2.62 -3.61
CA VAL A 337 -5.05 1.51 -4.45
C VAL A 337 -4.66 1.93 -5.88
N GLU A 338 -5.52 2.65 -6.60
CA GLU A 338 -5.27 2.99 -8.00
C GLU A 338 -4.58 4.35 -8.15
N THR A 339 -5.04 5.35 -7.40
CA THR A 339 -4.47 6.71 -7.45
C THR A 339 -3.06 6.74 -6.87
N SER A 340 -2.81 5.99 -5.78
CA SER A 340 -1.46 5.84 -5.22
C SER A 340 -0.45 5.25 -6.21
N GLN A 341 -0.85 4.25 -7.00
CA GLN A 341 -0.02 3.70 -8.09
C GLN A 341 0.27 4.75 -9.15
N ARG A 342 -0.73 5.58 -9.50
CA ARG A 342 -0.52 6.64 -10.49
C ARG A 342 0.37 7.77 -9.97
N VAL A 343 0.25 8.16 -8.70
CA VAL A 343 1.19 9.10 -8.07
C VAL A 343 2.60 8.55 -8.12
N THR A 344 2.78 7.26 -7.79
CA THR A 344 4.07 6.56 -7.88
C THR A 344 4.65 6.62 -9.30
N ASP A 345 3.86 6.28 -10.32
CA ASP A 345 4.27 6.34 -11.72
C ASP A 345 4.68 7.76 -12.15
N VAL A 346 3.92 8.79 -11.75
CA VAL A 346 4.19 10.19 -12.09
C VAL A 346 5.48 10.67 -11.42
N VAL A 347 5.68 10.41 -10.13
CA VAL A 347 6.89 10.85 -9.41
C VAL A 347 8.12 10.11 -9.95
N LEU A 348 8.04 8.80 -10.23
CA LEU A 348 9.13 8.07 -10.90
C LEU A 348 9.41 8.63 -12.29
N SER A 349 8.38 8.98 -13.06
CA SER A 349 8.54 9.56 -14.40
C SER A 349 9.21 10.93 -14.35
N ALA A 350 8.95 11.75 -13.32
CA ALA A 350 9.67 13.01 -13.10
C ALA A 350 11.15 12.72 -12.81
N PHE A 351 11.47 11.77 -11.94
CA PHE A 351 12.86 11.36 -11.72
C PHE A 351 13.55 10.76 -12.94
N ALA A 352 12.82 10.17 -13.89
CA ALA A 352 13.40 9.59 -15.10
C ALA A 352 14.12 10.65 -15.97
N GLU A 353 13.75 11.93 -15.87
CA GLU A 353 14.48 13.03 -16.51
C GLU A 353 15.85 13.27 -15.85
N ALA A 354 15.92 13.15 -14.52
CA ALA A 354 17.15 13.32 -13.75
C ALA A 354 18.07 12.08 -13.77
N LEU A 355 17.47 10.90 -13.77
CA LEU A 355 18.12 9.60 -13.58
C LEU A 355 17.72 8.60 -14.68
N PRO A 356 17.92 8.92 -15.98
CA PRO A 356 17.41 8.09 -17.09
C PRO A 356 17.99 6.67 -17.11
N GLU A 357 19.17 6.47 -16.51
CA GLU A 357 19.85 5.16 -16.43
C GLU A 357 19.54 4.39 -15.14
N SER A 358 18.69 4.93 -14.25
CA SER A 358 18.32 4.28 -12.98
C SER A 358 16.84 3.96 -12.89
N ILE A 359 15.99 4.74 -13.54
CA ILE A 359 14.53 4.55 -13.48
C ILE A 359 14.08 3.47 -14.50
N PRO A 360 13.33 2.44 -14.07
CA PRO A 360 12.77 1.46 -15.00
C PRO A 360 11.67 2.06 -15.88
N ALA A 361 11.27 1.31 -16.91
CA ALA A 361 10.02 1.58 -17.63
C ALA A 361 8.81 1.54 -16.67
N GLN A 362 7.65 2.03 -17.10
CA GLN A 362 6.44 1.93 -16.27
C GLN A 362 6.10 0.46 -16.01
N SER A 363 5.80 0.14 -14.76
CA SER A 363 5.27 -1.18 -14.38
C SER A 363 3.76 -1.23 -14.63
N GLN A 364 3.10 -2.33 -14.24
CA GLN A 364 1.66 -2.51 -14.48
C GLN A 364 0.77 -1.35 -14.01
N GLY A 365 1.19 -0.53 -13.03
CA GLY A 365 0.53 0.74 -12.67
C GLY A 365 -0.91 0.59 -12.15
N THR A 366 -1.27 -0.56 -11.58
CA THR A 366 -2.58 -0.93 -11.03
C THR A 366 -2.40 -2.02 -9.98
N MET A 367 -3.24 -2.07 -8.95
CA MET A 367 -3.28 -3.20 -8.02
C MET A 367 -4.23 -4.31 -8.46
N ASN A 368 -5.08 -4.04 -9.46
CA ASN A 368 -6.10 -4.96 -9.97
C ASN A 368 -6.98 -5.53 -8.84
N ASN A 369 -7.55 -4.64 -8.03
CA ASN A 369 -8.36 -5.03 -6.88
C ASN A 369 -9.59 -5.81 -7.33
N LEU A 370 -9.68 -7.05 -6.86
CA LEU A 370 -10.82 -7.93 -7.06
C LEU A 370 -11.48 -8.23 -5.72
N ILE A 371 -12.76 -7.88 -5.64
CA ILE A 371 -13.60 -8.15 -4.50
C ILE A 371 -14.75 -9.04 -4.95
N ILE A 372 -14.95 -10.15 -4.24
CA ILE A 372 -16.09 -11.04 -4.45
C ILE A 372 -16.73 -11.30 -3.10
N GLY A 373 -18.02 -11.06 -2.96
CA GLY A 373 -18.69 -11.41 -1.72
C GLY A 373 -20.18 -11.59 -1.87
N SER A 374 -20.79 -12.23 -0.87
CA SER A 374 -22.23 -12.45 -0.81
C SER A 374 -22.91 -11.44 0.10
N ARG A 375 -24.14 -11.05 -0.26
CA ARG A 375 -25.01 -10.20 0.55
C ARG A 375 -25.85 -10.97 1.56
N GLU A 376 -25.82 -12.30 1.52
CA GLU A 376 -26.61 -13.15 2.42
C GLU A 376 -26.01 -13.16 3.84
N SER A 377 -26.81 -13.50 4.86
CA SER A 377 -26.46 -13.36 6.28
C SER A 377 -25.32 -14.27 6.77
N SER A 378 -24.93 -15.26 5.97
CA SER A 378 -23.73 -16.09 6.17
C SER A 378 -22.71 -15.88 5.05
N GLY A 379 -22.74 -14.71 4.42
CA GLY A 379 -21.95 -14.38 3.25
C GLY A 379 -20.45 -14.32 3.55
N PHE A 380 -19.67 -14.51 2.50
CA PHE A 380 -18.22 -14.37 2.54
C PHE A 380 -17.80 -13.05 1.91
N THR A 381 -16.54 -12.68 2.13
CA THR A 381 -15.92 -11.57 1.41
C THR A 381 -14.47 -11.94 1.11
N TYR A 382 -14.15 -11.94 -0.17
CA TYR A 382 -12.84 -12.20 -0.72
C TYR A 382 -12.29 -10.89 -1.27
N TYR A 383 -11.04 -10.57 -0.92
CA TYR A 383 -10.30 -9.43 -1.42
C TYR A 383 -8.92 -9.88 -1.91
N GLU A 384 -8.57 -9.53 -3.13
CA GLU A 384 -7.28 -9.82 -3.76
C GLU A 384 -6.76 -8.61 -4.54
N THR A 385 -5.47 -8.28 -4.38
CA THR A 385 -4.70 -7.50 -5.36
C THR A 385 -3.92 -8.47 -6.22
N ILE A 386 -3.94 -8.30 -7.53
CA ILE A 386 -3.33 -9.23 -8.48
C ILE A 386 -2.12 -8.56 -9.11
N GLY A 387 -0.96 -9.21 -9.01
CA GLY A 387 0.30 -8.74 -9.59
C GLY A 387 0.27 -8.68 -11.12
N GLY A 388 1.34 -8.18 -11.71
CA GLY A 388 1.47 -8.05 -13.16
C GLY A 388 2.91 -7.81 -13.57
N GLY A 389 3.11 -7.16 -14.71
CA GLY A 389 4.46 -6.93 -15.21
C GLY A 389 5.17 -5.77 -14.52
N PHE A 390 6.39 -5.99 -14.05
CA PHE A 390 7.32 -4.91 -13.67
C PHE A 390 7.96 -4.31 -14.93
N GLY A 391 8.30 -3.02 -14.91
CA GLY A 391 8.94 -2.36 -16.05
C GLY A 391 10.33 -2.92 -16.36
N GLY A 392 10.71 -2.97 -17.64
CA GLY A 392 12.08 -3.27 -18.04
C GLY A 392 13.06 -2.33 -17.33
N ARG A 393 14.14 -2.88 -16.77
CA ARG A 393 15.12 -2.10 -16.01
C ARG A 393 16.29 -1.72 -16.91
N PRO A 394 17.06 -0.68 -16.55
CA PRO A 394 18.26 -0.30 -17.28
C PRO A 394 19.31 -1.42 -17.39
N THR A 395 19.23 -2.44 -16.54
CA THR A 395 20.23 -3.50 -16.40
C THR A 395 19.67 -4.93 -16.51
N ALA A 396 18.34 -5.10 -16.57
CA ALA A 396 17.71 -6.42 -16.55
C ALA A 396 16.23 -6.36 -16.99
N ASP A 397 15.69 -7.50 -17.43
CA ASP A 397 14.26 -7.63 -17.72
C ASP A 397 13.39 -7.28 -16.51
N GLY A 398 12.17 -6.83 -16.76
CA GLY A 398 11.15 -6.67 -15.72
C GLY A 398 10.73 -8.02 -15.14
N LEU A 399 10.47 -8.04 -13.83
CA LEU A 399 9.93 -9.22 -13.15
C LEU A 399 8.50 -9.55 -13.64
N ASP A 400 8.25 -10.83 -13.86
CA ASP A 400 6.97 -11.36 -14.34
C ASP A 400 5.99 -11.62 -13.18
N GLY A 401 4.75 -11.14 -13.28
CA GLY A 401 3.66 -11.49 -12.37
C GLY A 401 3.87 -11.07 -10.90
N VAL A 402 4.49 -9.91 -10.65
CA VAL A 402 4.79 -9.43 -9.29
C VAL A 402 3.91 -8.25 -8.88
N GLN A 403 3.80 -8.03 -7.57
CA GLN A 403 3.31 -6.74 -7.05
C GLN A 403 4.34 -5.65 -7.31
N VAL A 404 3.87 -4.42 -7.50
CA VAL A 404 4.71 -3.26 -7.83
C VAL A 404 4.23 -2.02 -7.08
N GLY A 405 5.13 -1.07 -6.85
CA GLY A 405 4.80 0.24 -6.30
C GLY A 405 4.18 0.15 -4.90
N MET A 406 2.88 0.46 -4.82
CA MET A 406 2.18 0.71 -3.56
C MET A 406 1.68 -0.53 -2.81
N THR A 407 2.04 -1.73 -3.26
CA THR A 407 1.67 -2.99 -2.60
C THR A 407 2.80 -4.01 -2.72
N ASN A 408 2.90 -4.90 -1.74
CA ASN A 408 3.85 -6.02 -1.73
C ASN A 408 3.22 -7.28 -1.07
N THR A 409 1.90 -7.44 -1.22
CA THR A 409 1.20 -8.61 -0.67
C THR A 409 1.59 -9.89 -1.39
N LYS A 410 1.60 -11.02 -0.68
CA LYS A 410 1.67 -12.35 -1.29
C LYS A 410 0.38 -12.68 -2.06
N ASN A 411 0.46 -13.61 -3.00
CA ASN A 411 -0.73 -14.16 -3.63
C ASN A 411 -1.49 -15.05 -2.64
N THR A 412 -2.82 -15.13 -2.79
CA THR A 412 -3.60 -16.12 -2.04
C THR A 412 -3.38 -17.50 -2.66
N PRO A 413 -2.99 -18.53 -1.89
CA PRO A 413 -2.89 -19.89 -2.42
C PRO A 413 -4.23 -20.39 -2.97
N ILE A 414 -4.20 -21.13 -4.09
CA ILE A 414 -5.42 -21.69 -4.71
C ILE A 414 -6.21 -22.53 -3.71
N GLU A 415 -5.52 -23.42 -2.99
CA GLU A 415 -6.14 -24.29 -1.99
C GLU A 415 -6.82 -23.48 -0.87
N ALA A 416 -6.22 -22.36 -0.44
CA ALA A 416 -6.83 -21.49 0.56
C ALA A 416 -8.10 -20.82 0.01
N VAL A 417 -8.09 -20.37 -1.25
CA VAL A 417 -9.28 -19.80 -1.89
C VAL A 417 -10.43 -20.81 -1.96
N GLU A 418 -10.15 -22.04 -2.40
CA GLU A 418 -11.17 -23.07 -2.61
C GLU A 418 -11.67 -23.72 -1.31
N VAL A 419 -10.90 -23.63 -0.22
CA VAL A 419 -11.30 -24.09 1.12
C VAL A 419 -12.17 -23.05 1.82
N GLU A 420 -11.80 -21.77 1.76
CA GLU A 420 -12.44 -20.71 2.54
C GLU A 420 -13.68 -20.13 1.85
N TYR A 421 -13.75 -20.20 0.52
CA TYR A 421 -14.77 -19.53 -0.27
C TYR A 421 -15.50 -20.49 -1.22
N PRO A 422 -16.78 -20.21 -1.55
CA PRO A 422 -17.53 -20.98 -2.55
C PRO A 422 -17.09 -20.60 -3.97
N MET A 423 -15.81 -20.81 -4.26
CA MET A 423 -15.15 -20.39 -5.50
C MET A 423 -14.18 -21.48 -5.95
N ARG A 424 -13.96 -21.58 -7.26
CA ARG A 424 -12.95 -22.46 -7.88
C ARG A 424 -12.01 -21.67 -8.77
N VAL A 425 -10.72 -21.93 -8.67
CA VAL A 425 -9.71 -21.32 -9.53
C VAL A 425 -9.59 -22.12 -10.82
N GLU A 426 -10.07 -21.56 -11.93
CA GLU A 426 -9.99 -22.21 -13.25
C GLU A 426 -8.63 -22.01 -13.92
N ARG A 427 -8.03 -20.85 -13.71
CA ARG A 427 -6.75 -20.48 -14.33
C ARG A 427 -5.97 -19.52 -13.43
N TYR A 428 -4.66 -19.79 -13.32
CA TYR A 428 -3.69 -18.86 -12.78
C TYR A 428 -2.34 -19.07 -13.49
N CYS A 429 -1.98 -18.15 -14.37
CA CYS A 429 -0.75 -18.25 -15.17
C CYS A 429 -0.24 -16.86 -15.59
N LEU A 430 1.02 -16.79 -16.01
CA LEU A 430 1.52 -15.62 -16.73
C LEU A 430 0.74 -15.42 -18.03
N ARG A 431 0.59 -14.16 -18.46
CA ARG A 431 -0.07 -13.75 -19.70
C ARG A 431 0.99 -13.52 -20.77
N PRO A 432 1.22 -14.45 -21.72
CA PRO A 432 2.25 -14.28 -22.74
C PRO A 432 2.03 -13.04 -23.60
N ASN A 433 3.12 -12.47 -24.13
CA ASN A 433 3.14 -11.27 -24.98
C ASN A 433 2.49 -10.03 -24.33
N SER A 434 2.46 -9.95 -23.00
CA SER A 434 1.94 -8.78 -22.30
C SER A 434 3.03 -7.79 -21.90
N GLY A 435 4.26 -8.25 -21.63
CA GLY A 435 5.40 -7.37 -21.41
C GLY A 435 5.83 -6.65 -22.69
N GLY A 436 6.13 -5.36 -22.57
CA GLY A 436 6.62 -4.52 -23.66
C GLY A 436 8.01 -4.96 -24.11
N ALA A 437 8.22 -5.08 -25.42
CA ALA A 437 9.51 -5.43 -25.97
C ALA A 437 10.55 -4.33 -25.71
N GLY A 438 11.80 -4.72 -25.43
CA GLY A 438 12.93 -3.81 -25.25
C GLY A 438 14.25 -4.57 -25.31
N MET A 439 15.37 -3.87 -25.23
CA MET A 439 16.66 -4.51 -24.93
C MET A 439 16.50 -5.37 -23.67
N TYR A 440 15.86 -4.78 -22.66
CA TYR A 440 15.27 -5.48 -21.53
C TYR A 440 13.75 -5.41 -21.63
N ARG A 441 13.08 -6.56 -21.67
CA ARG A 441 11.61 -6.62 -21.80
C ARG A 441 10.93 -6.19 -20.51
N GLY A 442 9.71 -5.71 -20.62
CA GLY A 442 8.80 -5.63 -19.49
C GLY A 442 8.40 -7.03 -19.02
N GLY A 443 8.03 -7.12 -17.74
CA GLY A 443 7.46 -8.32 -17.16
C GLY A 443 6.10 -8.65 -17.75
N MET A 444 5.74 -9.93 -17.73
CA MET A 444 4.44 -10.44 -18.12
C MET A 444 3.42 -10.17 -17.02
N GLY A 445 2.20 -9.81 -17.44
CA GLY A 445 1.02 -9.81 -16.59
C GLY A 445 0.58 -11.22 -16.20
N ILE A 446 -0.54 -11.30 -15.49
CA ILE A 446 -1.16 -12.52 -14.99
C ILE A 446 -2.55 -12.67 -15.60
N GLU A 447 -2.98 -13.90 -15.87
CA GLU A 447 -4.38 -14.26 -16.06
C GLU A 447 -4.87 -15.06 -14.86
N ARG A 448 -5.89 -14.53 -14.18
CA ARG A 448 -6.51 -15.09 -12.99
C ARG A 448 -8.01 -15.27 -13.26
N SER A 449 -8.48 -16.51 -13.31
CA SER A 449 -9.90 -16.87 -13.54
C SER A 449 -10.48 -17.62 -12.35
N ILE A 450 -11.62 -17.14 -11.85
CA ILE A 450 -12.30 -17.67 -10.67
C ILE A 450 -13.79 -17.85 -10.99
N THR A 451 -14.30 -19.07 -10.86
CA THR A 451 -15.74 -19.38 -10.94
C THR A 451 -16.36 -19.31 -9.56
N ILE A 452 -17.47 -18.59 -9.43
CA ILE A 452 -18.16 -18.37 -8.15
C ILE A 452 -19.38 -19.30 -8.09
N SER A 453 -19.46 -20.20 -7.12
CA SER A 453 -20.50 -21.24 -7.07
C SER A 453 -21.84 -20.79 -6.49
N VAL A 454 -21.96 -19.52 -6.08
CA VAL A 454 -23.17 -18.94 -5.49
C VAL A 454 -23.40 -17.54 -6.06
N PRO A 455 -24.63 -16.99 -6.00
CA PRO A 455 -24.85 -15.59 -6.33
C PRO A 455 -23.96 -14.68 -5.48
N ALA A 456 -23.34 -13.69 -6.11
CA ALA A 456 -22.37 -12.81 -5.45
C ALA A 456 -22.39 -11.41 -6.05
N THR A 457 -21.75 -10.47 -5.36
CA THR A 457 -21.36 -9.17 -5.90
C THR A 457 -19.87 -9.21 -6.24
N VAL A 458 -19.53 -8.85 -7.47
CA VAL A 458 -18.15 -8.66 -7.93
C VAL A 458 -17.88 -7.17 -8.03
N SER A 459 -16.84 -6.69 -7.36
CA SER A 459 -16.33 -5.32 -7.53
C SER A 459 -14.88 -5.36 -7.98
N VAL A 460 -14.56 -4.54 -8.98
CA VAL A 460 -13.20 -4.36 -9.48
C VAL A 460 -12.85 -2.89 -9.49
N LEU A 461 -11.67 -2.57 -8.97
CA LEU A 461 -10.99 -1.29 -9.15
C LEU A 461 -9.66 -1.60 -9.83
N SER A 462 -9.47 -1.08 -11.05
CA SER A 462 -8.25 -1.32 -11.81
C SER A 462 -8.00 -0.21 -12.83
N GLU A 463 -6.73 0.01 -13.12
CA GLU A 463 -6.22 0.96 -14.12
C GLU A 463 -5.57 0.25 -15.32
N ARG A 464 -5.13 1.04 -16.30
CA ARG A 464 -4.39 0.58 -17.49
C ARG A 464 -5.19 -0.41 -18.34
N ARG A 465 -6.49 -0.16 -18.49
CA ARG A 465 -7.40 -0.88 -19.40
C ARG A 465 -7.52 -0.19 -20.75
N ILE A 466 -7.09 1.07 -20.86
CA ILE A 466 -7.10 1.88 -22.08
C ILE A 466 -5.69 2.34 -22.44
N ILE A 467 -4.94 2.88 -21.48
CA ILE A 467 -3.59 3.42 -21.60
C ILE A 467 -2.61 2.40 -21.00
N GLY A 468 -1.81 1.75 -21.86
CA GLY A 468 -0.82 0.77 -21.41
C GLY A 468 0.35 1.40 -20.65
N PRO A 469 1.09 0.62 -19.84
CA PRO A 469 2.35 1.07 -19.24
C PRO A 469 3.39 1.43 -20.31
N ARG A 470 4.00 2.60 -20.18
CA ARG A 470 4.94 3.12 -21.18
C ARG A 470 6.30 2.44 -21.15
N GLY A 471 6.80 2.13 -22.34
CA GLY A 471 8.21 1.82 -22.55
C GLY A 471 9.09 3.08 -22.48
N VAL A 472 10.38 2.89 -22.21
CA VAL A 472 11.36 3.99 -22.11
C VAL A 472 12.62 3.67 -22.91
N ALA A 473 13.41 4.70 -23.22
CA ALA A 473 14.68 4.58 -23.96
C ALA A 473 14.57 3.81 -25.30
N GLY A 474 13.41 3.85 -25.98
CA GLY A 474 13.15 3.14 -27.23
C GLY A 474 12.44 1.79 -27.08
N GLY A 475 12.16 1.37 -25.84
CA GLY A 475 11.32 0.22 -25.54
C GLY A 475 9.85 0.44 -25.92
N ARG A 476 9.11 -0.66 -26.08
CA ARG A 476 7.68 -0.67 -26.42
C ARG A 476 6.82 -0.67 -25.17
N ASP A 477 5.60 -0.16 -25.31
CA ASP A 477 4.61 -0.17 -24.24
C ASP A 477 4.16 -1.59 -23.89
N GLY A 478 3.85 -1.81 -22.62
CA GLY A 478 3.22 -3.04 -22.14
C GLY A 478 1.77 -3.13 -22.61
N ALA A 479 1.26 -4.36 -22.72
CA ALA A 479 -0.14 -4.58 -23.04
C ALA A 479 -1.05 -4.10 -21.91
N VAL A 480 -2.18 -3.51 -22.27
CA VAL A 480 -3.26 -3.18 -21.33
C VAL A 480 -3.83 -4.44 -20.66
N GLY A 481 -4.41 -4.24 -19.49
CA GLY A 481 -5.19 -5.26 -18.78
C GLY A 481 -6.60 -5.42 -19.35
N GLU A 482 -7.29 -6.49 -18.96
CA GLU A 482 -8.66 -6.79 -19.36
C GLU A 482 -9.42 -7.40 -18.17
N ASN A 483 -10.68 -7.02 -18.00
CA ASN A 483 -11.58 -7.61 -17.01
C ASN A 483 -12.73 -8.30 -17.77
N LEU A 484 -13.06 -9.53 -17.41
CA LEU A 484 -14.11 -10.32 -18.06
C LEU A 484 -15.07 -10.93 -17.02
N LEU A 485 -16.36 -10.95 -17.35
CA LEU A 485 -17.38 -11.79 -16.70
C LEU A 485 -17.92 -12.75 -17.76
N ASP A 486 -17.74 -14.06 -17.57
CA ASP A 486 -18.18 -15.09 -18.55
C ASP A 486 -17.67 -14.82 -19.98
N ASN A 487 -16.44 -14.32 -20.10
CA ASN A 487 -15.77 -13.86 -21.33
C ASN A 487 -16.33 -12.56 -21.96
N GLU A 488 -17.33 -11.93 -21.35
CA GLU A 488 -17.77 -10.58 -21.72
C GLU A 488 -16.85 -9.54 -21.08
N GLN A 489 -16.30 -8.64 -21.90
CA GLN A 489 -15.45 -7.57 -21.40
C GLN A 489 -16.25 -6.54 -20.59
N VAL A 490 -15.73 -6.20 -19.41
CA VAL A 490 -16.29 -5.22 -18.49
C VAL A 490 -15.29 -4.09 -18.22
N PRO A 491 -15.74 -2.91 -17.76
CA PRO A 491 -14.86 -1.76 -17.52
C PRO A 491 -13.75 -2.02 -16.48
N GLY A 492 -12.78 -1.10 -16.40
CA GLY A 492 -11.72 -1.12 -15.39
C GLY A 492 -12.22 -0.94 -13.96
N LYS A 493 -13.32 -0.22 -13.79
CA LYS A 493 -13.97 0.02 -12.50
C LYS A 493 -15.44 -0.35 -12.60
N PHE A 494 -15.89 -1.37 -11.87
CA PHE A 494 -17.30 -1.76 -11.85
C PHE A 494 -17.67 -2.52 -10.58
N THR A 495 -18.94 -2.48 -10.24
CA THR A 495 -19.58 -3.34 -9.24
C THR A 495 -20.83 -3.93 -9.88
N ARG A 496 -20.97 -5.26 -9.86
CA ARG A 496 -22.14 -5.97 -10.42
C ARG A 496 -22.53 -7.15 -9.54
N ASP A 497 -23.81 -7.37 -9.38
CA ASP A 497 -24.33 -8.65 -8.88
C ASP A 497 -24.31 -9.67 -10.03
N VAL A 498 -23.83 -10.86 -9.75
CA VAL A 498 -23.67 -11.97 -10.70
C VAL A 498 -24.40 -13.22 -10.20
N PRO A 499 -24.96 -14.04 -11.10
CA PRO A 499 -25.53 -15.32 -10.71
C PRO A 499 -24.43 -16.30 -10.28
N ALA A 500 -24.86 -17.42 -9.69
CA ALA A 500 -23.98 -18.56 -9.47
C ALA A 500 -23.41 -19.09 -10.80
N GLU A 501 -22.24 -19.68 -10.72
CA GLU A 501 -21.43 -20.23 -11.82
C GLU A 501 -20.89 -19.19 -12.81
N THR A 502 -20.94 -17.89 -12.48
CA THR A 502 -20.21 -16.87 -13.24
C THR A 502 -18.70 -16.98 -12.99
N THR A 503 -17.92 -16.93 -14.07
CA THR A 503 -16.45 -16.85 -14.04
C THR A 503 -15.98 -15.40 -14.21
N VAL A 504 -15.32 -14.87 -13.18
CA VAL A 504 -14.55 -13.62 -13.26
C VAL A 504 -13.16 -13.93 -13.79
N THR A 505 -12.68 -13.20 -14.80
CA THR A 505 -11.29 -13.27 -15.25
C THR A 505 -10.65 -11.89 -15.24
N ILE A 506 -9.51 -11.77 -14.55
CA ILE A 506 -8.65 -10.60 -14.57
C ILE A 506 -7.37 -10.95 -15.33
N ARG A 507 -7.12 -10.21 -16.41
CA ARG A 507 -5.86 -10.21 -17.15
C ARG A 507 -5.12 -8.93 -16.82
N THR A 508 -4.06 -9.01 -16.05
CA THR A 508 -3.33 -7.82 -15.60
C THR A 508 -2.42 -7.27 -16.72
N PRO A 509 -2.07 -5.98 -16.65
CA PRO A 509 -1.13 -5.38 -17.60
C PRO A 509 0.26 -6.00 -17.51
N GLY A 510 1.02 -5.96 -18.60
CA GLY A 510 2.47 -6.17 -18.54
C GLY A 510 3.22 -4.88 -18.19
N GLY A 511 4.53 -4.95 -18.03
CA GLY A 511 5.38 -3.75 -17.87
C GLY A 511 5.81 -3.19 -19.23
N GLY A 512 6.18 -1.91 -19.29
CA GLY A 512 6.86 -1.34 -20.46
C GLY A 512 8.26 -1.93 -20.64
N GLY A 513 8.76 -1.93 -21.88
CA GLY A 513 10.13 -2.34 -22.20
C GLY A 513 11.14 -1.21 -22.02
N TYR A 514 12.42 -1.57 -21.83
CA TYR A 514 13.54 -0.63 -21.74
C TYR A 514 14.52 -0.85 -22.90
N GLY A 515 14.90 0.23 -23.59
CA GLY A 515 15.89 0.16 -24.69
C GLY A 515 15.32 -0.37 -26.00
N ASP A 516 16.04 -0.21 -27.11
CA ASP A 516 15.63 -0.72 -28.43
C ASP A 516 15.50 -2.26 -28.41
N PRO A 517 14.32 -2.83 -28.74
CA PRO A 517 14.13 -4.27 -28.86
C PRO A 517 15.15 -4.99 -29.77
N LYS A 518 15.68 -4.30 -30.77
CA LYS A 518 16.70 -4.86 -31.68
C LYS A 518 18.05 -5.10 -30.99
N ALA A 519 18.27 -4.48 -29.84
CA ALA A 519 19.46 -4.67 -29.04
C ALA A 519 19.30 -5.77 -27.98
N ARG A 520 18.14 -6.46 -27.93
CA ARG A 520 17.94 -7.61 -27.05
C ARG A 520 18.92 -8.73 -27.41
N ASP A 521 19.55 -9.29 -26.39
CA ASP A 521 20.42 -10.45 -26.55
C ASP A 521 19.66 -11.64 -27.15
N LEU A 522 20.27 -12.33 -28.11
CA LEU A 522 19.62 -13.41 -28.86
C LEU A 522 19.37 -14.64 -27.99
N ASP A 523 20.25 -14.93 -27.03
CA ASP A 523 20.06 -16.06 -26.13
C ASP A 523 18.92 -15.77 -25.13
N ALA A 524 18.81 -14.53 -24.64
CA ALA A 524 17.67 -14.08 -23.83
C ALA A 524 16.34 -14.16 -24.61
N ALA A 525 16.32 -13.72 -25.87
CA ALA A 525 15.13 -13.83 -26.71
C ALA A 525 14.73 -15.29 -26.99
N ALA A 526 15.71 -16.17 -27.18
CA ALA A 526 15.46 -17.60 -27.33
C ALA A 526 14.91 -18.23 -26.05
N ALA A 527 15.41 -17.82 -24.88
CA ALA A 527 14.90 -18.25 -23.58
C ALA A 527 13.43 -17.84 -23.38
N ASP A 528 13.07 -16.58 -23.68
CA ASP A 528 11.68 -16.12 -23.58
C ASP A 528 10.71 -16.96 -24.43
N TRP A 529 11.15 -17.36 -25.63
CA TRP A 529 10.36 -18.19 -26.53
C TRP A 529 10.22 -19.63 -26.02
N LEU A 530 11.32 -20.21 -25.50
CA LEU A 530 11.31 -21.55 -24.90
C LEU A 530 10.41 -21.61 -23.65
N ASP A 531 10.44 -20.55 -22.84
CA ASP A 531 9.60 -20.39 -21.65
C ASP A 531 8.15 -19.96 -21.98
N LYS A 532 7.84 -19.76 -23.28
CA LYS A 532 6.53 -19.36 -23.80
C LYS A 532 6.03 -18.02 -23.22
N LEU A 533 6.96 -17.15 -22.84
CA LEU A 533 6.67 -15.78 -22.43
C LEU A 533 6.34 -14.92 -23.65
N VAL A 534 6.96 -15.24 -24.80
CA VAL A 534 6.68 -14.65 -26.11
C VAL A 534 6.22 -15.75 -27.08
N THR A 535 5.13 -15.51 -27.82
CA THR A 535 4.57 -16.45 -28.81
C THR A 535 4.32 -15.75 -30.14
N THR A 536 4.26 -16.52 -31.23
CA THR A 536 4.10 -16.04 -32.61
C THR A 536 2.70 -15.45 -32.94
N ASP A 537 1.78 -15.45 -31.97
CA ASP A 537 0.38 -15.05 -32.19
C ASP A 537 0.17 -13.53 -32.13
N LYS A 538 1.23 -12.75 -31.90
CA LYS A 538 1.25 -11.31 -32.16
C LYS A 538 2.33 -11.02 -33.19
N ASP A 539 1.97 -10.21 -34.19
CA ASP A 539 2.92 -9.59 -35.13
C ASP A 539 3.98 -8.81 -34.34
N THR A 540 5.14 -9.42 -34.08
CA THR A 540 6.36 -8.75 -33.59
C THR A 540 7.57 -9.23 -34.37
#